data_AF-A0A972X5L0-F1
#
_entry.id   AF-A0A972X5L0-F1
#
_cell.length_a   1.000
_cell.length_b   1.000
_cell.length_c   1.000
_cell.angle_alpha   90.00
_cell.angle_beta   90.00
_cell.angle_gamma   90.00
#
_symmetry.space_group_name_H-M   'P 1'
#
loop_
_entity.id
_entity.type
_entity.pdbx_description
1 polymer ?
#
loop_
_entity_poly.entity_id
_entity_poly.type
_entity_poly.pdbx_seq_one_letter_code
_entity_poly.pdbx_strand_id
1 'polypeptide(L)'
;MRLFFFLTTFLITNSTFGNTKALKTLGEISNWKQTGRYLEVERLCKIFARRYPEQVDCISFGTTPEGRTMRALVVADSKRGLSAFWVKRKQRPVIYFQGGIHAGEIDGK
;
A
#
# COMPACT_ATOMS: atom_id res chain seq x y z
N MET A 1 -5.67 -53.71 -26.57
CA MET A 1 -4.43 -52.94 -26.34
C MET A 1 -4.78 -51.76 -25.44
N ARG A 2 -4.47 -51.83 -24.14
CA ARG A 2 -4.85 -50.84 -23.12
C ARG A 2 -3.83 -49.71 -23.11
N LEU A 3 -4.22 -48.49 -23.49
CA LEU A 3 -3.37 -47.31 -23.38
C LEU A 3 -3.69 -46.60 -22.06
N PHE A 4 -2.72 -46.60 -21.14
CA PHE A 4 -2.82 -45.97 -19.82
C PHE A 4 -2.80 -44.43 -19.97
N PHE A 5 -3.82 -43.77 -19.42
CA PHE A 5 -3.81 -42.32 -19.15
C PHE A 5 -3.03 -42.09 -17.84
N PHE A 6 -1.87 -41.43 -17.90
CA PHE A 6 -1.21 -40.91 -16.70
C PHE A 6 -1.72 -39.48 -16.45
N LEU A 7 -2.60 -39.33 -15.45
CA LEU A 7 -3.05 -38.05 -14.93
C LEU A 7 -2.11 -37.64 -13.79
N THR A 8 -1.09 -36.83 -14.07
CA THR A 8 -0.28 -36.19 -13.03
C THR A 8 -0.99 -34.95 -12.52
N THR A 9 -1.63 -35.05 -11.35
CA THR A 9 -2.13 -33.90 -10.58
C THR A 9 -0.96 -33.10 -10.00
N PHE A 10 -0.75 -31.90 -10.52
CA PHE A 10 0.20 -30.93 -9.99
C PHE A 10 -0.45 -30.18 -8.82
N LEU A 11 -0.04 -30.48 -7.58
CA LEU A 11 -0.45 -29.73 -6.39
C LEU A 11 0.31 -28.40 -6.35
N ILE A 12 -0.33 -27.31 -6.79
CA ILE A 12 0.18 -25.95 -6.57
C ILE A 12 -0.08 -25.58 -5.10
N THR A 13 0.92 -25.73 -4.25
CA THR A 13 0.89 -25.14 -2.91
C THR A 13 1.11 -23.63 -3.04
N ASN A 14 0.04 -22.84 -2.99
CA ASN A 14 0.13 -21.38 -2.87
C ASN A 14 0.62 -21.01 -1.45
N SER A 15 1.92 -21.13 -1.20
CA SER A 15 2.52 -20.52 -0.03
C SER A 15 2.71 -19.02 -0.28
N THR A 16 1.69 -18.23 -0.03
CA THR A 16 1.84 -16.78 0.11
C THR A 16 2.40 -16.47 1.50
N PHE A 17 3.70 -16.73 1.71
CA PHE A 17 4.42 -16.12 2.82
C PHE A 17 4.56 -14.62 2.51
N GLY A 18 3.49 -13.87 2.77
CA GLY A 18 3.50 -12.42 2.75
C GLY A 18 4.42 -11.95 3.88
N ASN A 19 5.66 -11.59 3.55
CA ASN A 19 6.60 -11.05 4.51
C ASN A 19 6.02 -9.78 5.14
N THR A 20 5.48 -9.89 6.35
CA THR A 20 4.82 -8.77 7.07
C THR A 20 5.81 -7.66 7.42
N LYS A 21 7.13 -7.93 7.44
CA LYS A 21 8.15 -6.87 7.53
C LYS A 21 8.08 -5.89 6.35
N ALA A 22 7.55 -6.32 5.20
CA ALA A 22 7.50 -5.48 4.01
C ALA A 22 6.57 -4.26 4.16
N LEU A 23 5.57 -4.31 5.05
CA LEU A 23 4.60 -3.23 5.28
C LEU A 23 4.95 -2.32 6.47
N LYS A 24 6.07 -2.55 7.15
CA LYS A 24 6.48 -1.74 8.29
C LYS A 24 7.41 -0.61 7.87
N THR A 25 7.30 0.50 8.59
CA THR A 25 8.24 1.64 8.59
C THR A 25 9.53 1.28 9.34
N LEU A 26 10.60 2.04 9.12
CA LEU A 26 11.84 1.92 9.90
C LEU A 26 11.59 2.24 11.38
N GLY A 27 10.67 3.17 11.67
CA GLY A 27 10.22 3.46 13.04
C GLY A 27 9.70 2.19 13.72
N GLU A 28 8.70 1.53 13.13
CA GLU A 28 8.13 0.30 13.68
C GLU A 28 9.15 -0.84 13.79
N ILE A 29 10.05 -0.99 12.81
CA ILE A 29 11.08 -2.05 12.82
C ILE A 29 12.11 -1.81 13.92
N SER A 30 12.46 -0.55 14.19
CA SER A 30 13.48 -0.15 15.16
C SER A 30 12.95 0.07 16.58
N ASN A 31 11.66 -0.19 16.83
CA ASN A 31 10.96 0.21 18.05
C ASN A 31 11.07 1.72 18.32
N TRP A 32 10.81 2.53 17.29
CA TRP A 32 10.75 3.99 17.31
C TRP A 32 12.08 4.67 17.66
N LYS A 33 13.20 3.99 17.41
CA LYS A 33 14.56 4.53 17.64
C LYS A 33 15.17 5.19 16.42
N GLN A 34 14.58 4.98 15.24
CA GLN A 34 15.10 5.46 13.96
C GLN A 34 13.98 6.02 13.08
N THR A 35 14.32 7.05 12.32
CA THR A 35 13.42 7.72 11.37
C THR A 35 13.69 7.25 9.95
N GLY A 36 12.63 6.86 9.23
CA GLY A 36 12.69 6.50 7.82
C GLY A 36 13.09 7.69 6.92
N ARG A 37 13.68 7.39 5.76
CA ARG A 37 13.96 8.38 4.71
C ARG A 37 12.85 8.37 3.66
N TYR A 38 12.78 9.41 2.83
CA TYR A 38 11.76 9.56 1.77
C TYR A 38 11.51 8.29 0.92
N LEU A 39 12.56 7.51 0.60
CA LEU A 39 12.41 6.26 -0.17
C LEU A 39 11.45 5.24 0.49
N GLU A 40 11.28 5.31 1.81
CA GLU A 40 10.30 4.52 2.54
C GLU A 40 8.86 4.86 2.11
N VAL A 41 8.55 6.14 1.89
CA VAL A 41 7.23 6.59 1.43
C VAL A 41 6.91 5.99 0.06
N GLU A 42 7.84 6.08 -0.89
CA GLU A 42 7.72 5.48 -2.22
C GLU A 42 7.50 3.96 -2.15
N ARG A 43 8.31 3.30 -1.33
CA ARG A 43 8.28 1.84 -1.15
C ARG A 43 6.96 1.39 -0.55
N LEU A 44 6.56 1.96 0.59
CA LEU A 44 5.38 1.56 1.33
C LEU A 44 4.12 1.82 0.53
N CYS A 45 3.99 2.99 -0.10
CA CYS A 45 2.83 3.31 -0.93
C CYS A 45 2.58 2.22 -1.99
N LYS A 46 3.63 1.83 -2.73
CA LYS A 46 3.55 0.77 -3.75
C LYS A 46 3.29 -0.63 -3.19
N ILE A 47 3.87 -0.97 -2.04
CA ILE A 47 3.67 -2.31 -1.44
C ILE A 47 2.26 -2.44 -0.86
N PHE A 48 1.72 -1.40 -0.22
CA PHE A 48 0.33 -1.41 0.28
C PHE A 48 -0.67 -1.61 -0.86
N ALA A 49 -0.56 -0.85 -1.95
CA ALA A 49 -1.42 -1.00 -3.11
C ALA A 49 -1.32 -2.41 -3.74
N ARG A 50 -0.11 -2.98 -3.84
CA ARG A 50 0.07 -4.37 -4.33
C ARG A 50 -0.52 -5.42 -3.40
N ARG A 51 -0.45 -5.21 -2.09
CA ARG A 51 -0.92 -6.17 -1.09
C ARG A 51 -2.44 -6.15 -0.91
N TYR A 52 -3.07 -5.01 -1.14
CA TYR A 52 -4.50 -4.78 -0.97
C TYR A 52 -5.11 -4.06 -2.20
N PRO A 53 -5.06 -4.66 -3.39
CA PRO A 53 -5.43 -3.98 -4.65
C PRO A 53 -6.92 -3.63 -4.76
N GLU A 54 -7.77 -4.21 -3.91
CA GLU A 54 -9.20 -3.90 -3.86
C GLU A 54 -9.54 -2.84 -2.81
N GLN A 55 -8.59 -2.46 -1.94
CA GLN A 55 -8.83 -1.53 -0.83
C GLN A 55 -7.88 -0.34 -0.80
N VAL A 56 -6.74 -0.42 -1.50
CA VAL A 56 -5.69 0.59 -1.43
C VAL A 56 -5.21 0.95 -2.83
N ASP A 57 -5.19 2.24 -3.11
CA ASP A 57 -4.49 2.81 -4.26
C ASP A 57 -3.33 3.70 -3.79
N CYS A 58 -2.26 3.74 -4.59
CA CYS A 58 -1.09 4.57 -4.35
C CYS A 58 -1.00 5.63 -5.44
N ILE A 59 -1.33 6.87 -5.09
CA ILE A 59 -1.40 7.97 -6.04
C ILE A 59 -0.23 8.94 -5.87
N SER A 60 0.09 9.67 -6.95
CA SER A 60 0.83 10.92 -6.86
C SER A 60 -0.17 12.06 -6.71
N PHE A 61 0.07 12.98 -5.78
CA PHE A 61 -0.73 14.20 -5.65
C PHE A 61 0.06 15.47 -6.00
N GLY A 62 1.32 15.32 -6.40
CA GLY A 62 2.15 16.43 -6.87
C GLY A 62 3.63 16.11 -6.85
N THR A 63 4.42 17.16 -7.08
CA THR A 63 5.88 17.10 -7.11
C THR A 63 6.43 18.23 -6.25
N THR A 64 7.42 17.94 -5.40
CA THR A 64 8.10 18.96 -4.59
C THR A 64 8.94 19.88 -5.47
N PRO A 65 9.35 21.08 -5.00
CA PRO A 65 10.30 21.93 -5.72
C PRO A 65 11.63 21.25 -6.08
N GLU A 66 12.09 20.29 -5.25
CA GLU A 66 13.30 19.48 -5.51
C GLU A 66 13.05 18.27 -6.42
N GLY A 67 11.89 18.18 -7.07
CA GLY A 67 11.58 17.13 -8.05
C GLY A 67 11.14 15.78 -7.47
N ARG A 68 10.94 15.65 -6.15
CA ARG A 68 10.44 14.39 -5.54
C ARG A 68 8.93 14.24 -5.72
N THR A 69 8.47 13.02 -5.99
CA THR A 69 7.04 12.71 -6.07
C THR A 69 6.40 12.74 -4.69
N MET A 70 5.28 13.45 -4.55
CA MET A 70 4.49 13.42 -3.33
C MET A 70 3.43 12.32 -3.43
N ARG A 71 3.42 11.40 -2.45
CA ARG A 71 2.60 10.19 -2.47
C ARG A 71 1.47 10.24 -1.47
N ALA A 72 0.34 9.67 -1.82
CA ALA A 72 -0.76 9.40 -0.89
C ALA A 72 -1.29 7.97 -1.08
N LEU A 73 -1.74 7.38 0.02
CA LEU A 73 -2.57 6.19 0.00
C LEU A 73 -4.04 6.61 0.01
N VAL A 74 -4.81 6.11 -0.96
CA VAL A 74 -6.27 6.15 -0.91
C VAL A 74 -6.74 4.81 -0.39
N VAL A 75 -7.49 4.82 0.71
CA VAL A 75 -7.93 3.59 1.38
C VAL A 75 -9.45 3.55 1.45
N ALA A 76 -10.03 2.41 1.09
CA ALA A 76 -11.46 2.16 1.17
C ALA A 76 -11.75 0.69 1.50
N ASP A 77 -13.00 0.40 1.86
CA ASP A 77 -13.50 -0.96 2.09
C ASP A 77 -13.58 -1.83 0.83
N SER A 78 -13.54 -1.20 -0.35
CA SER A 78 -13.78 -1.85 -1.64
C SER A 78 -13.24 -1.03 -2.80
N LYS A 79 -13.09 -1.67 -3.97
CA LYS A 79 -12.54 -1.02 -5.17
C LYS A 79 -13.40 0.11 -5.70
N ARG A 80 -14.73 0.00 -5.55
CA ARG A 80 -15.65 1.09 -5.84
C ARG A 80 -15.44 2.27 -4.90
N GLY A 81 -15.07 2.01 -3.64
CA GLY A 81 -14.71 3.04 -2.67
C GLY A 81 -13.45 3.83 -3.03
N LEU A 82 -12.57 3.29 -3.89
CA LEU A 82 -11.41 4.02 -4.43
C LEU A 82 -11.78 5.00 -5.56
N SER A 83 -13.00 4.94 -6.08
CA SER A 83 -13.44 5.84 -7.15
C SER A 83 -14.12 7.10 -6.60
N ALA A 84 -13.54 8.26 -6.89
CA ALA A 84 -14.11 9.56 -6.51
C ALA A 84 -15.56 9.76 -6.98
N PHE A 85 -15.89 9.27 -8.18
CA PHE A 85 -17.26 9.31 -8.70
C PHE A 85 -18.25 8.52 -7.83
N TRP A 86 -17.89 7.29 -7.45
CA TRP A 86 -18.73 6.45 -6.60
C TRP A 86 -18.88 7.03 -5.20
N VAL A 87 -17.77 7.50 -4.59
CA VAL A 87 -17.76 8.15 -3.28
C VAL A 87 -18.67 9.37 -3.27
N LYS A 88 -18.58 10.25 -4.27
CA LYS A 88 -19.44 11.43 -4.41
C LYS A 88 -20.91 11.06 -4.59
N ARG A 89 -21.23 10.13 -5.50
CA ARG A 89 -22.63 9.70 -5.73
C ARG A 89 -23.26 9.07 -4.49
N LYS A 90 -22.48 8.35 -3.69
CA LYS A 90 -22.95 7.72 -2.45
C LYS A 90 -22.85 8.64 -1.24
N GLN A 91 -22.43 9.90 -1.44
CA GLN A 91 -22.24 10.90 -0.38
C GLN A 91 -21.45 10.34 0.82
N ARG A 92 -20.44 9.51 0.52
CA ARG A 92 -19.59 8.94 1.56
C ARG A 92 -18.67 10.05 2.11
N PRO A 93 -18.51 10.16 3.44
CA PRO A 93 -17.54 11.08 4.01
C PRO A 93 -16.12 10.69 3.58
N VAL A 94 -15.27 11.69 3.40
CA VAL A 94 -13.85 11.53 3.11
C VAL A 94 -13.07 12.16 4.26
N ILE A 95 -12.16 11.39 4.85
CA ILE A 95 -11.27 11.87 5.91
C ILE A 95 -9.86 11.97 5.32
N TYR A 96 -9.22 13.12 5.53
CA TYR A 96 -7.87 13.38 5.06
C TYR A 96 -6.91 13.45 6.24
N PHE A 97 -5.80 12.71 6.14
CA PHE A 97 -4.72 12.72 7.11
C PHE A 97 -3.43 13.14 6.42
N GLN A 98 -2.78 14.16 6.95
CA GLN A 98 -1.48 14.63 6.49
C GLN A 98 -0.54 14.81 7.68
N GLY A 99 0.55 14.05 7.68
CA GLY A 99 1.66 14.20 8.60
C GLY A 99 2.91 14.75 7.90
N GLY A 100 3.92 15.09 8.68
CA GLY A 100 5.24 15.46 8.16
C GLY A 100 5.28 16.78 7.38
N ILE A 101 4.36 17.72 7.63
CA ILE A 101 4.41 19.08 7.07
C ILE A 101 5.62 19.87 7.61
N HIS A 102 6.06 19.55 8.82
CA HIS A 102 7.33 20.00 9.38
C HIS A 102 8.32 18.83 9.40
N ALA A 103 9.50 19.04 8.81
CA ALA A 103 10.51 17.99 8.71
C ALA A 103 11.05 17.51 10.07
N GLY A 104 10.93 18.32 11.13
CA GLY A 104 11.33 17.98 12.49
C GLY A 104 10.29 17.19 13.30
N GLU A 105 9.07 17.02 12.77
CA GLU A 105 7.92 16.40 13.46
C GLU A 105 7.44 15.16 12.68
N ILE A 106 8.41 14.32 12.31
CA ILE A 106 8.21 13.24 11.34
C ILE A 106 7.36 12.08 11.85
N ASP A 107 7.30 11.90 13.16
CA ASP A 107 6.42 10.98 13.88
C ASP A 107 4.95 11.44 13.87
N GLY A 108 4.69 12.69 13.51
CA GLY A 108 3.40 13.34 13.66
C GLY A 108 3.22 13.82 15.10
N LYS A 109 2.99 15.12 15.27
CA LYS A 109 2.63 15.69 16.57
C LYS A 109 1.29 15.18 17.09
#